data_AF-A0A2H0U691-F1
#
_entry.id   AF-A0A2H0U691-F1
#
_cell.length_a   1.000
_cell.length_b   1.000
_cell.length_c   1.000
_cell.angle_alpha   90.00
_cell.angle_beta   90.00
_cell.angle_gamma   90.00
#
_symmetry.space_group_name_H-M   'P 1'
#
loop_
_entity.id
_entity.type
_entity.pdbx_description
1 polymer ?
#
loop_
_entity_poly.entity_id
_entity_poly.type
_entity_poly.pdbx_seq_one_letter_code
_entity_poly.pdbx_strand_id
1 'polypeptide(L)'
;MNRAIEAGTSFGLDQRFVVNNLVLTAQGEQLRPKRKPKDKVAIHEAQHAVFGASLVTIVPGDGYLGKTEPDGPVKPIQAVAPHAAGGEGTGHDLNIVRMMGYSPESLMGAARSELAAREEEVNAIAVGLEDEKTLTSSGIKRVIFEYKTPKFETAKVFVQNADGGKAEISGVEVRDNIVMMPNVLYSVASKANTPQIH
;
A
#
# COMPACT_ATOMS: atom_id res chain seq x y z
N MET A 1 12.33 27.05 -22.95
CA MET A 1 12.17 26.13 -24.10
C MET A 1 10.97 25.24 -23.82
N ASN A 2 9.83 25.53 -24.42
CA ASN A 2 8.63 24.70 -24.32
C ASN A 2 8.80 23.49 -25.25
N ARG A 3 9.15 22.32 -24.71
CA ARG A 3 8.93 21.07 -25.42
C ARG A 3 7.43 20.83 -25.42
N ALA A 4 6.78 21.08 -26.56
CA ALA A 4 5.47 20.53 -26.83
C ALA A 4 5.56 19.03 -26.58
N ILE A 5 4.83 18.55 -25.57
CA ILE A 5 4.62 17.13 -25.33
C ILE A 5 3.78 16.68 -26.53
N GLU A 6 4.43 16.10 -27.55
CA GLU A 6 3.74 15.41 -28.63
C GLU A 6 2.76 14.43 -27.98
N ALA A 7 1.46 14.60 -28.26
CA ALA A 7 0.37 13.91 -27.57
C ALA A 7 0.61 12.40 -27.52
N GLY A 8 1.12 11.90 -26.39
CA GLY A 8 1.44 10.50 -26.19
C GLY A 8 0.18 9.63 -26.09
N THR A 9 0.37 8.32 -26.18
CA THR A 9 -0.70 7.36 -25.88
C THR A 9 -0.72 7.07 -24.39
N SER A 10 -1.91 7.04 -23.79
CA SER A 10 -2.10 6.64 -22.40
C SER A 10 -3.02 5.43 -22.31
N PHE A 11 -2.63 4.41 -21.55
CA PHE A 11 -3.44 3.20 -21.35
C PHE A 11 -3.17 2.59 -19.98
N GLY A 12 -4.11 1.78 -19.49
CA GLY A 12 -3.99 1.15 -18.16
C GLY A 12 -2.95 0.04 -18.13
N LEU A 13 -2.34 -0.16 -16.97
CA LEU A 13 -1.54 -1.36 -16.70
C LEU A 13 -2.36 -2.64 -16.84
N ASP A 14 -1.70 -3.71 -17.29
CA ASP A 14 -2.26 -5.04 -17.57
C ASP A 14 -3.45 -5.04 -18.55
N GLN A 15 -3.68 -3.94 -19.26
CA GLN A 15 -4.68 -3.83 -20.31
C GLN A 15 -4.06 -4.07 -21.68
N ARG A 16 -4.87 -4.66 -22.56
CA ARG A 16 -4.58 -4.74 -23.99
C ARG A 16 -5.09 -3.48 -24.67
N PHE A 17 -4.18 -2.69 -25.22
CA PHE A 17 -4.51 -1.50 -25.99
C PHE A 17 -4.10 -1.68 -27.46
N VAL A 18 -4.90 -1.18 -28.40
CA VAL A 18 -4.63 -1.32 -29.84
C VAL A 18 -4.53 0.03 -30.49
N VAL A 19 -3.42 0.30 -31.18
CA VAL A 19 -3.16 1.55 -31.91
C VAL A 19 -2.39 1.27 -33.19
N ASN A 20 -2.92 1.75 -34.32
CA ASN A 20 -2.47 1.47 -35.70
C ASN A 20 -1.92 0.03 -35.92
N ASN A 21 -2.75 -0.98 -35.64
CA ASN A 21 -2.44 -2.41 -35.78
C ASN A 21 -1.32 -2.95 -34.87
N LEU A 22 -0.88 -2.17 -33.88
CA LEU A 22 -0.02 -2.65 -32.79
C LEU A 22 -0.87 -3.01 -31.59
N VAL A 23 -0.49 -4.09 -30.91
CA VAL A 23 -1.03 -4.46 -29.61
C VAL A 23 -0.02 -4.06 -28.55
N LEU A 24 -0.44 -3.17 -27.64
CA LEU A 24 0.32 -2.74 -26.49
C LEU A 24 -0.21 -3.44 -25.24
N THR A 25 0.68 -3.97 -24.43
CA THR A 25 0.40 -4.35 -23.04
C THR A 25 1.47 -3.76 -22.15
N ALA A 26 1.14 -3.50 -20.88
CA ALA A 26 2.10 -2.97 -19.93
C ALA A 26 2.02 -3.71 -18.61
N GLN A 27 3.18 -3.96 -18.01
CA GLN A 27 3.31 -4.55 -16.68
C GLN A 27 4.02 -3.55 -15.79
N GLY A 28 3.41 -3.25 -14.64
CA GLY A 28 3.97 -2.30 -13.69
C GLY A 28 5.24 -2.85 -13.05
N GLU A 29 6.26 -2.00 -12.91
CA GLU A 29 7.49 -2.30 -12.20
C GLU A 29 7.47 -1.59 -10.86
N GLN A 30 7.37 -2.37 -9.78
CA GLN A 30 7.46 -1.81 -8.43
C GLN A 30 8.92 -1.53 -8.09
N LEU A 31 9.37 -0.29 -8.31
CA LEU A 31 10.76 0.10 -8.07
C LEU A 31 11.14 0.21 -6.58
N ARG A 32 10.15 0.37 -5.68
CA ARG A 32 10.38 0.55 -4.25
C ARG A 32 9.58 -0.44 -3.39
N PRO A 33 10.23 -1.14 -2.44
CA PRO A 33 9.51 -1.97 -1.50
C PRO A 33 8.54 -1.11 -0.69
N LYS A 34 7.40 -1.70 -0.28
CA LYS A 34 6.45 -1.01 0.60
C LYS A 34 7.20 -0.49 1.83
N ARG A 35 6.94 0.77 2.20
CA ARG A 35 7.57 1.39 3.37
C ARG A 35 7.21 0.57 4.62
N LYS A 36 8.22 0.23 5.42
CA LYS A 36 8.01 -0.40 6.72
C LYS A 36 7.89 0.68 7.81
N PRO A 37 7.00 0.51 8.80
CA PRO A 37 6.96 1.41 9.94
C PRO A 37 8.25 1.27 10.77
N LYS A 38 8.62 2.36 11.42
CA LYS A 38 9.82 2.53 12.26
C LYS A 38 9.46 2.99 13.68
N ASP A 39 8.35 3.69 13.85
CA ASP A 39 7.90 4.21 15.14
C ASP A 39 7.20 3.11 15.94
N LYS A 40 7.75 2.78 17.12
CA LYS A 40 7.19 1.77 18.03
C LYS A 40 5.79 2.14 18.51
N VAL A 41 5.51 3.43 18.74
CA VAL A 41 4.18 3.89 19.16
C VAL A 41 3.18 3.71 18.01
N ALA A 42 3.58 4.05 16.78
CA ALA A 42 2.73 3.84 15.61
C ALA A 42 2.38 2.35 15.40
N ILE A 43 3.35 1.47 15.58
CA ILE A 43 3.13 0.00 15.50
C ILE A 43 2.19 -0.46 16.63
N HIS A 44 2.42 0.00 17.86
CA HIS A 44 1.59 -0.33 19.02
C HIS A 44 0.13 0.07 18.79
N GLU A 45 -0.12 1.32 18.40
CA GLU A 45 -1.47 1.81 18.15
C GLU A 45 -2.12 1.15 16.93
N ALA A 46 -1.35 0.85 15.88
CA ALA A 46 -1.85 0.11 14.72
C ALA A 46 -2.32 -1.32 15.08
N GLN A 47 -1.65 -1.97 16.03
CA GLN A 47 -2.05 -3.31 16.53
C GLN A 47 -3.39 -3.27 17.26
N HIS A 48 -3.72 -2.18 17.95
CA HIS A 48 -5.08 -1.96 18.44
C HIS A 48 -6.06 -1.65 17.29
N ALA A 49 -5.70 -0.73 16.40
CA ALA A 49 -6.60 -0.18 15.39
C ALA A 49 -7.12 -1.23 14.39
N VAL A 50 -6.33 -2.26 14.09
CA VAL A 50 -6.71 -3.32 13.14
C VAL A 50 -7.96 -4.14 13.57
N PHE A 51 -8.30 -4.11 14.86
CA PHE A 51 -9.51 -4.75 15.41
C PHE A 51 -10.78 -3.87 15.33
N GLY A 52 -10.63 -2.65 14.81
CA GLY A 52 -11.68 -1.65 14.67
C GLY A 52 -11.44 -0.44 15.56
N ALA A 53 -11.22 0.72 14.94
CA ALA A 53 -11.04 2.00 15.63
C ALA A 53 -11.81 3.12 14.92
N SER A 54 -12.40 4.00 15.72
CA SER A 54 -13.00 5.25 15.28
C SER A 54 -11.92 6.33 15.07
N LEU A 55 -10.86 6.28 15.88
CA LEU A 55 -9.71 7.18 15.85
C LEU A 55 -8.46 6.47 16.36
N VAL A 56 -7.30 6.79 15.81
CA VAL A 56 -6.00 6.37 16.31
C VAL A 56 -4.99 7.50 16.15
N THR A 57 -4.14 7.73 17.15
CA THR A 57 -3.14 8.80 17.14
C THR A 57 -1.85 8.40 17.84
N ILE A 58 -0.73 8.95 17.36
CA ILE A 58 0.59 8.91 18.01
C ILE A 58 0.98 10.29 18.57
N VAL A 59 0.04 11.22 18.63
CA VAL A 59 0.25 12.50 19.32
C VAL A 59 0.15 12.22 20.82
N PRO A 60 1.20 12.50 21.61
CA PRO A 60 1.16 12.24 23.04
C PRO A 60 0.14 13.15 23.73
N GLY A 61 -0.46 12.64 24.79
CA GLY A 61 -1.34 13.39 25.67
C GLY A 61 -1.00 13.13 27.14
N ASP A 62 -1.90 13.54 28.03
CA ASP A 62 -1.69 13.37 29.47
C ASP A 62 -1.70 11.89 29.84
N GLY A 63 -0.50 11.34 30.08
CA GLY A 63 -0.31 9.96 30.55
C GLY A 63 -0.21 8.89 29.46
N TYR A 64 -0.14 9.27 28.17
CA TYR A 64 0.01 8.32 27.06
C TYR A 64 0.87 8.88 25.92
N LEU A 65 1.53 7.99 25.16
CA LEU A 65 2.32 8.35 23.97
C LEU A 65 1.53 8.23 22.67
N GLY A 66 0.51 7.39 22.66
CA GLY A 66 -0.46 7.21 21.60
C GLY A 66 -1.81 6.82 22.19
N LYS A 67 -2.85 6.89 21.37
CA LYS A 67 -4.21 6.55 21.78
C LYS A 67 -4.97 5.94 20.62
N THR A 68 -5.63 4.82 20.87
CA THR A 68 -6.61 4.22 19.99
C THR A 68 -8.00 4.26 20.63
N GLU A 69 -8.96 4.84 19.90
CA GLU A 69 -10.38 4.82 20.28
C GLU A 69 -11.10 3.74 19.45
N PRO A 70 -11.68 2.71 20.09
CA PRO A 70 -12.36 1.65 19.37
C PRO A 70 -13.64 2.15 18.70
N ASP A 71 -14.01 1.50 17.61
CA ASP A 71 -15.33 1.69 16.98
C ASP A 71 -16.37 0.88 17.78
N GLY A 72 -16.87 1.49 18.86
CA GLY A 72 -17.83 0.88 19.79
C GLY A 72 -17.20 0.34 21.08
N PRO A 73 -17.83 -0.66 21.74
CA PRO A 73 -17.30 -1.24 22.97
C PRO A 73 -15.90 -1.82 22.78
N VAL A 74 -14.99 -1.52 23.71
CA VAL A 74 -13.63 -2.07 23.74
C VAL A 74 -13.72 -3.60 23.71
N LYS A 75 -13.00 -4.24 22.79
CA LYS A 75 -12.87 -5.70 22.75
C LYS A 75 -11.64 -6.11 23.57
N PRO A 76 -11.71 -7.12 24.46
CA PRO A 76 -10.54 -7.55 25.23
C PRO A 76 -9.34 -7.96 24.36
N ILE A 77 -9.61 -8.61 23.23
CA ILE A 77 -8.58 -9.02 22.26
C ILE A 77 -7.86 -7.82 21.62
N GLN A 78 -8.57 -6.71 21.42
CA GLN A 78 -8.01 -5.48 20.87
C GLN A 78 -7.02 -4.87 21.86
N ALA A 79 -7.36 -4.82 23.15
CA ALA A 79 -6.48 -4.25 24.17
C ALA A 79 -5.22 -5.11 24.40
N VAL A 80 -5.31 -6.45 24.38
CA VAL A 80 -4.10 -7.29 24.55
C VAL A 80 -3.20 -7.34 23.31
N ALA A 81 -3.69 -6.89 22.16
CA ALA A 81 -3.04 -7.11 20.86
C ALA A 81 -1.57 -6.63 20.82
N PRO A 82 -1.23 -5.41 21.26
CA PRO A 82 0.16 -4.97 21.17
C PRO A 82 1.10 -5.81 22.02
N HIS A 83 0.68 -6.14 23.23
CA HIS A 83 1.46 -6.99 24.12
C HIS A 83 1.64 -8.40 23.55
N ALA A 84 0.61 -8.98 22.92
CA ALA A 84 0.68 -10.30 22.29
C ALA A 84 1.72 -10.36 21.14
N ALA A 85 1.96 -9.23 20.47
CA ALA A 85 2.97 -9.04 19.44
C ALA A 85 4.36 -8.64 19.99
N GLY A 86 4.54 -8.61 21.31
CA GLY A 86 5.80 -8.21 21.94
C GLY A 86 6.00 -6.69 22.02
N GLY A 87 4.94 -5.91 21.84
CA GLY A 87 4.94 -4.47 22.05
C GLY A 87 5.25 -4.12 23.50
N GLU A 88 6.09 -3.12 23.69
CA GLU A 88 6.41 -2.54 25.00
C GLU A 88 5.31 -1.54 25.38
N GLY A 89 5.05 -1.40 26.69
CA GLY A 89 4.06 -0.48 27.23
C GLY A 89 4.12 -0.44 28.76
N THR A 90 3.29 0.42 29.36
CA THR A 90 3.20 0.56 30.82
C THR A 90 2.43 -0.58 31.50
N GLY A 91 1.89 -1.52 30.71
CA GLY A 91 0.98 -2.56 31.17
C GLY A 91 -0.47 -2.10 31.34
N HIS A 92 -0.78 -0.85 30.95
CA HIS A 92 -2.13 -0.29 31.03
C HIS A 92 -3.16 -1.12 30.28
N ASP A 93 -2.86 -1.58 29.07
CA ASP A 93 -3.81 -2.37 28.26
C ASP A 93 -4.14 -3.71 28.91
N LEU A 94 -3.14 -4.36 29.52
CA LEU A 94 -3.34 -5.59 30.29
C LEU A 94 -4.22 -5.34 31.52
N ASN A 95 -4.08 -4.17 32.15
CA ASN A 95 -4.93 -3.79 33.27
C ASN A 95 -6.39 -3.57 32.83
N ILE A 96 -6.62 -2.91 31.68
CA ILE A 96 -7.96 -2.77 31.08
C ILE A 96 -8.59 -4.15 30.86
N VAL A 97 -7.85 -5.09 30.26
CA VAL A 97 -8.34 -6.45 30.01
C VAL A 97 -8.74 -7.16 31.32
N ARG A 98 -7.94 -7.01 32.38
CA ARG A 98 -8.27 -7.55 33.71
C ARG A 98 -9.50 -6.90 34.33
N MET A 99 -9.65 -5.58 34.20
CA MET A 99 -10.84 -4.85 34.66
C MET A 99 -12.11 -5.27 33.92
N MET A 100 -11.99 -5.71 32.67
CA MET A 100 -13.09 -6.31 31.91
C MET A 100 -13.42 -7.75 32.34
N GLY A 101 -12.67 -8.34 33.28
CA GLY A 101 -12.89 -9.69 33.80
C GLY A 101 -12.22 -10.81 32.99
N TYR A 102 -11.29 -10.48 32.09
CA TYR A 102 -10.59 -11.46 31.26
C TYR A 102 -9.15 -11.69 31.73
N SER A 103 -8.63 -12.90 31.53
CA SER A 103 -7.18 -13.17 31.63
C SER A 103 -6.50 -12.72 30.34
N PRO A 104 -5.54 -11.78 30.39
CA PRO A 104 -4.79 -11.37 29.21
C PRO A 104 -4.08 -12.55 28.54
N GLU A 105 -3.49 -13.44 29.33
CA GLU A 105 -2.72 -14.60 28.86
C GLU A 105 -3.59 -15.54 28.00
N SER A 106 -4.86 -15.70 28.38
CA SER A 106 -5.84 -16.51 27.64
C SER A 106 -6.18 -15.94 26.25
N LEU A 107 -6.00 -14.63 26.05
CA LEU A 107 -6.35 -13.92 24.81
C LEU A 107 -5.13 -13.70 23.89
N MET A 108 -3.91 -13.75 24.43
CA MET A 108 -2.69 -13.47 23.67
C MET A 108 -2.50 -14.38 22.45
N GLY A 109 -2.86 -15.67 22.56
CA GLY A 109 -2.76 -16.61 21.45
C GLY A 109 -3.65 -16.22 20.26
N ALA A 110 -4.91 -15.89 20.54
CA ALA A 110 -5.86 -15.43 19.52
C ALA A 110 -5.42 -14.08 18.92
N ALA A 111 -5.01 -13.13 19.76
CA ALA A 111 -4.55 -11.82 19.31
C ALA A 111 -3.32 -11.94 18.39
N ARG A 112 -2.33 -12.78 18.75
CA ARG A 112 -1.15 -13.02 17.91
C ARG A 112 -1.52 -13.63 16.56
N SER A 113 -2.45 -14.59 16.55
CA SER A 113 -2.93 -15.21 15.32
C SER A 113 -3.60 -14.20 14.39
N GLU A 114 -4.47 -13.34 14.92
CA GLU A 114 -5.15 -12.29 14.15
C GLU A 114 -4.16 -11.24 13.62
N LEU A 115 -3.20 -10.82 14.45
CA LEU A 115 -2.17 -9.86 14.03
C LEU A 115 -1.27 -10.44 12.93
N ALA A 116 -0.88 -11.71 13.02
CA ALA A 116 -0.11 -12.37 11.98
C ALA A 116 -0.89 -12.45 10.64
N ALA A 117 -2.20 -12.70 10.70
CA ALA A 117 -3.05 -12.70 9.51
C ALA A 117 -3.26 -11.30 8.90
N ARG A 118 -3.00 -10.23 9.68
CA ARG A 118 -3.24 -8.83 9.29
C ARG A 118 -1.99 -7.96 9.33
N GLU A 119 -0.81 -8.56 9.18
CA GLU A 119 0.48 -7.85 9.26
C GLU A 119 0.55 -6.66 8.28
N GLU A 120 0.03 -6.83 7.05
CA GLU A 120 -0.01 -5.73 6.08
C GLU A 120 -0.90 -4.56 6.52
N GLU A 121 -2.01 -4.83 7.21
CA GLU A 121 -2.91 -3.79 7.71
C GLU A 121 -2.27 -3.03 8.88
N VAL A 122 -1.61 -3.74 9.78
CA VAL A 122 -0.84 -3.14 10.87
C VAL A 122 0.25 -2.22 10.30
N ASN A 123 1.01 -2.70 9.32
CA ASN A 123 2.04 -1.89 8.66
C ASN A 123 1.45 -0.66 7.95
N ALA A 124 0.33 -0.83 7.25
CA ALA A 124 -0.34 0.28 6.56
C ALA A 124 -0.82 1.37 7.53
N ILE A 125 -1.47 0.99 8.62
CA ILE A 125 -1.94 1.92 9.64
C ILE A 125 -0.76 2.63 10.31
N ALA A 126 0.30 1.87 10.68
CA ALA A 126 1.48 2.44 11.34
C ALA A 126 2.22 3.45 10.43
N VAL A 127 2.38 3.14 9.14
CA VAL A 127 2.94 4.10 8.17
C VAL A 127 2.04 5.33 8.02
N GLY A 128 0.73 5.14 7.94
CA GLY A 128 -0.23 6.25 7.91
C GLY A 128 -0.15 7.14 9.15
N LEU A 129 0.04 6.56 10.33
CA LEU A 129 0.25 7.29 11.58
C LEU A 129 1.57 8.06 11.60
N GLU A 130 2.66 7.51 11.05
CA GLU A 130 3.92 8.24 10.95
C GLU A 130 3.79 9.50 10.09
N ASP A 131 2.98 9.43 9.04
CA ASP A 131 2.78 10.51 8.07
C ASP A 131 1.76 11.55 8.56
N GLU A 132 0.63 11.13 9.10
CA GLU A 132 -0.51 12.00 9.43
C GLU A 132 -0.68 12.25 10.93
N LYS A 133 0.05 11.52 11.78
CA LYS A 133 -0.01 11.53 13.26
C LYS A 133 -1.34 11.07 13.87
N THR A 134 -2.46 11.27 13.19
CA THR A 134 -3.80 10.87 13.61
C THR A 134 -4.60 10.38 12.40
N LEU A 135 -5.29 9.26 12.55
CA LEU A 135 -6.21 8.72 11.55
C LEU A 135 -7.59 8.51 12.16
N THR A 136 -8.63 8.93 11.44
CA THR A 136 -10.02 8.54 11.73
C THR A 136 -10.33 7.17 11.12
N SER A 137 -11.52 6.62 11.38
CA SER A 137 -11.98 5.37 10.76
C SER A 137 -11.92 5.38 9.22
N SER A 138 -12.23 6.49 8.57
CA SER A 138 -12.08 6.65 7.12
C SER A 138 -10.61 6.72 6.69
N GLY A 139 -9.77 7.41 7.47
CA GLY A 139 -8.32 7.45 7.29
C GLY A 139 -7.68 6.07 7.35
N ILE A 140 -8.04 5.27 8.37
CA ILE A 140 -7.58 3.88 8.54
C ILE A 140 -7.89 3.04 7.30
N LYS A 141 -9.15 3.08 6.82
CA LYS A 141 -9.56 2.33 5.62
C LYS A 141 -8.79 2.79 4.38
N ARG A 142 -8.59 4.10 4.23
CA ARG A 142 -7.85 4.69 3.12
C ARG A 142 -6.39 4.22 3.11
N VAL A 143 -5.67 4.33 4.23
CA VAL A 143 -4.24 3.95 4.27
C VAL A 143 -4.04 2.45 4.05
N ILE A 144 -4.95 1.59 4.56
CA ILE A 144 -4.94 0.16 4.27
C ILE A 144 -5.12 -0.09 2.77
N PHE A 145 -6.10 0.57 2.15
CA PHE A 145 -6.34 0.44 0.72
C PHE A 145 -5.12 0.89 -0.09
N GLU A 146 -4.61 2.10 0.16
CA GLU A 146 -3.46 2.64 -0.56
C GLU A 146 -2.18 1.82 -0.40
N TYR A 147 -1.99 1.19 0.77
CA TYR A 147 -0.84 0.33 1.03
C TYR A 147 -0.95 -1.05 0.38
N LYS A 148 -2.18 -1.57 0.22
CA LYS A 148 -2.46 -2.82 -0.48
C LYS A 148 -2.45 -2.63 -1.99
N THR A 149 -2.86 -1.47 -2.49
CA THR A 149 -2.82 -1.14 -3.92
C THR A 149 -1.38 -0.93 -4.37
N PRO A 150 -0.88 -1.72 -5.33
CA PRO A 150 0.43 -1.49 -5.93
C PRO A 150 0.50 -0.09 -6.53
N LYS A 151 1.54 0.68 -6.18
CA LYS A 151 1.89 1.93 -6.85
C LYS A 151 3.11 1.66 -7.72
N PHE A 152 2.96 1.85 -9.02
CA PHE A 152 4.04 1.67 -9.98
C PHE A 152 4.55 3.05 -10.42
N GLU A 153 5.86 3.25 -10.36
CA GLU A 153 6.51 4.46 -10.88
C GLU A 153 6.85 4.29 -12.36
N THR A 154 7.15 3.05 -12.77
CA THR A 154 7.46 2.69 -14.15
C THR A 154 6.72 1.41 -14.58
N ALA A 155 6.72 1.15 -15.88
CA ALA A 155 6.23 -0.09 -16.47
C ALA A 155 7.14 -0.58 -17.59
N LYS A 156 7.09 -1.89 -17.81
CA LYS A 156 7.51 -2.53 -19.05
C LYS A 156 6.35 -2.56 -20.02
N VAL A 157 6.54 -1.94 -21.18
CA VAL A 157 5.57 -1.98 -22.28
C VAL A 157 6.02 -3.00 -23.31
N PHE A 158 5.13 -3.93 -23.64
CA PHE A 158 5.31 -4.88 -24.72
C PHE A 158 4.52 -4.43 -25.92
N VAL A 159 5.20 -4.31 -27.06
CA VAL A 159 4.61 -3.94 -28.35
C VAL A 159 4.62 -5.17 -29.24
N GLN A 160 3.45 -5.60 -29.69
CA GLN A 160 3.31 -6.67 -30.67
C GLN A 160 2.76 -6.11 -31.99
N ASN A 161 3.48 -6.38 -33.08
CA ASN A 161 3.09 -6.03 -34.43
C ASN A 161 2.09 -7.04 -35.02
N ALA A 162 1.43 -6.65 -36.11
CA ALA A 162 0.51 -7.53 -36.84
C ALA A 162 1.18 -8.78 -37.44
N ASP A 163 2.49 -8.73 -37.70
CA ASP A 163 3.31 -9.85 -38.17
C ASP A 163 3.78 -10.79 -37.05
N GLY A 164 3.44 -10.47 -35.80
CA GLY A 164 3.85 -11.23 -34.61
C GLY A 164 5.19 -10.80 -33.99
N GLY A 165 5.90 -9.84 -34.59
CA GLY A 165 7.12 -9.26 -34.02
C GLY A 165 6.85 -8.59 -32.68
N LYS A 166 7.75 -8.78 -31.70
CA LYS A 166 7.62 -8.26 -30.33
C LYS A 166 8.79 -7.35 -29.97
N ALA A 167 8.51 -6.23 -29.31
CA ALA A 167 9.49 -5.34 -28.73
C ALA A 167 9.14 -5.03 -27.27
N GLU A 168 10.15 -4.87 -26.42
CA GLU A 168 10.01 -4.48 -25.01
C GLU A 168 10.60 -3.08 -24.81
N ILE A 169 9.87 -2.25 -24.08
CA ILE A 169 10.30 -0.91 -23.67
C ILE A 169 10.19 -0.84 -22.15
N SER A 170 11.35 -0.76 -21.47
CA SER A 170 11.42 -0.67 -20.01
C SER A 170 11.41 0.78 -19.52
N GLY A 171 11.03 1.00 -18.25
CA GLY A 171 11.13 2.32 -17.62
C GLY A 171 10.12 3.35 -18.12
N VAL A 172 8.99 2.93 -18.69
CA VAL A 172 7.95 3.86 -19.16
C VAL A 172 7.22 4.43 -17.94
N GLU A 173 7.06 5.75 -17.89
CA GLU A 173 6.45 6.42 -16.74
C GLU A 173 5.00 5.97 -16.52
N VAL A 174 4.66 5.69 -15.26
CA VAL A 174 3.29 5.40 -14.82
C VAL A 174 2.82 6.51 -13.87
N ARG A 175 1.62 7.01 -14.10
CA ARG A 175 0.92 7.93 -13.20
C ARG A 175 -0.47 7.38 -12.93
N ASP A 176 -0.81 7.19 -11.65
CA ASP A 176 -2.12 6.66 -11.25
C ASP A 176 -2.51 5.36 -11.97
N ASN A 177 -1.54 4.45 -12.16
CA ASN A 177 -1.68 3.18 -12.91
C ASN A 177 -2.00 3.35 -14.41
N ILE A 178 -1.78 4.55 -14.94
CA ILE A 178 -1.85 4.88 -16.36
C ILE A 178 -0.42 4.98 -16.89
N VAL A 179 -0.11 4.19 -17.90
CA VAL A 179 1.15 4.26 -18.63
C VAL A 179 1.14 5.49 -19.51
N MET A 180 2.15 6.34 -19.38
CA MET A 180 2.34 7.55 -20.17
C MET A 180 3.39 7.25 -21.25
N MET A 181 2.95 6.91 -22.47
CA MET A 181 3.86 6.49 -23.55
C MET A 181 4.04 7.61 -24.59
N PRO A 182 5.24 8.20 -24.72
CA PRO A 182 5.54 9.16 -25.79
C PRO A 182 5.46 8.53 -27.19
N ASN A 183 4.98 9.29 -28.18
CA ASN A 183 4.89 8.85 -29.58
C ASN A 183 6.24 8.43 -30.20
N VAL A 184 7.35 8.97 -29.70
CA VAL A 184 8.68 8.57 -30.17
C VAL A 184 8.94 7.09 -29.89
N LEU A 185 8.51 6.56 -28.74
CA LEU A 185 8.66 5.14 -28.38
C LEU A 185 7.82 4.22 -29.29
N TYR A 186 6.66 4.72 -29.72
CA TYR A 186 5.81 4.07 -30.72
C TYR A 186 6.54 3.93 -32.06
N SER A 187 7.20 5.00 -32.53
CA SER A 187 7.89 5.03 -33.82
C SER A 187 9.15 4.15 -33.88
N VAL A 188 9.80 3.91 -32.74
CA VAL A 188 10.98 3.05 -32.63
C VAL A 188 10.57 1.58 -32.66
N ALA A 189 9.51 1.20 -31.94
CA ALA A 189 8.99 -0.17 -31.94
C ALA A 189 8.43 -0.60 -33.32
N SER A 190 7.78 0.31 -34.05
CA SER A 190 7.30 0.03 -35.41
C SER A 190 8.45 -0.14 -36.43
N LYS A 191 9.61 0.51 -36.20
CA LYS A 191 10.77 0.48 -37.10
C LYS A 191 11.76 -0.66 -36.80
N ALA A 192 11.83 -1.12 -35.55
CA ALA A 192 12.74 -2.20 -35.14
C ALA A 192 12.43 -3.55 -35.82
N ASN A 193 11.23 -3.71 -36.38
CA ASN A 193 10.75 -4.95 -37.01
C ASN A 193 10.40 -4.80 -38.49
N THR A 194 10.72 -3.67 -39.14
CA THR A 194 10.58 -3.61 -40.60
C THR A 194 11.75 -4.38 -41.22
N PRO A 195 11.55 -5.50 -41.95
CA PRO A 195 12.65 -6.14 -42.66
C PRO A 195 13.26 -5.11 -43.61
N GLN A 196 14.57 -4.86 -43.46
CA GLN A 196 15.29 -4.08 -44.46
C GLN A 196 15.30 -4.88 -45.75
N ILE A 197 14.41 -4.51 -46.68
CA ILE A 197 14.46 -5.01 -48.05
C ILE A 197 15.71 -4.35 -48.67
N HIS A 198 16.78 -5.13 -48.79
CA HIS A 198 17.96 -4.79 -49.59
C HIS A 198 17.71 -5.13 -51.06
#